data_AF-A0A198YHC0-F1
#
_entry.id   AF-A0A198YHC0-F1
#
_cell.length_a   1.000
_cell.length_b   1.000
_cell.length_c   1.000
_cell.angle_alpha   90.00
_cell.angle_beta   90.00
_cell.angle_gamma   90.00
#
_symmetry.space_group_name_H-M   'P 1'
#
loop_
_entity.id
_entity.type
_entity.pdbx_description
1 polymer ?
#
loop_
_entity_poly.entity_id
_entity_poly.type
_entity_poly.pdbx_seq_one_letter_code
_entity_poly.pdbx_strand_id
1 'polypeptide(L)'
;MTISFRTGVMSLAVAALLSTPALADGSKLDEVLARGHLVLGTGSTNAPWHFKSADDKLQGFDVDMGHIIAKALFGDPEKIEYVNQSSDARIPNITTDKVDITCQFMTVTGERAQQIAFTIPYYREGVGLMLKADGKYADYAALKAAGSSVTISVLQNVYAEAMVHAALPEATVDQYDSVDLIYQALESGRADAVATDQSSLAWYMTQNPGRYKDAGYGWNPQTYACGVKRGDQDWLNFVNTALHEAMTGVEFDFYAKSFKTWFGKDLTPPQIGFPVEFK
;
A
#
# COMPACT_ATOMS: atom_id res chain seq x y z
N MET A 1 -72.12 49.41 -29.73
CA MET A 1 -72.04 48.86 -31.09
C MET A 1 -70.57 48.55 -31.36
N THR A 2 -70.24 47.27 -31.18
CA THR A 2 -69.01 46.51 -31.52
C THR A 2 -67.68 47.26 -31.76
N ILE A 3 -66.80 47.19 -30.76
CA ILE A 3 -65.33 47.38 -30.91
C ILE A 3 -64.70 45.99 -31.01
N SER A 4 -64.01 45.73 -32.12
CA SER A 4 -63.29 44.49 -32.41
C SER A 4 -61.90 44.53 -31.78
N PHE A 5 -61.63 43.62 -30.83
CA PHE A 5 -60.28 43.37 -30.31
C PHE A 5 -59.73 42.08 -30.94
N ARG A 6 -58.64 42.23 -31.70
CA ARG A 6 -57.78 41.14 -32.14
C ARG A 6 -56.81 40.82 -31.00
N THR A 7 -56.99 39.69 -30.32
CA THR A 7 -55.99 39.12 -29.41
C THR A 7 -55.10 38.15 -30.17
N GLY A 8 -53.85 38.56 -30.38
CA GLY A 8 -52.78 37.71 -30.92
C GLY A 8 -52.35 36.67 -29.90
N VAL A 9 -52.20 35.43 -30.36
CA VAL A 9 -51.74 34.28 -29.59
C VAL A 9 -50.26 34.44 -29.26
N MET A 10 -49.94 34.45 -27.97
CA MET A 10 -48.56 34.48 -27.45
C MET A 10 -48.09 33.03 -27.29
N SER A 11 -47.26 32.54 -28.21
CA SER A 11 -46.65 31.21 -28.11
C SER A 11 -45.52 31.23 -27.08
N LEU A 12 -45.74 30.56 -25.94
CA LEU A 12 -44.73 30.30 -24.92
C LEU A 12 -43.80 29.18 -25.41
N ALA A 13 -42.60 29.51 -25.86
CA ALA A 13 -41.57 28.52 -26.18
C ALA A 13 -40.94 28.01 -24.87
N VAL A 14 -41.30 26.79 -24.46
CA VAL A 14 -40.63 26.08 -23.36
C VAL A 14 -39.29 25.60 -23.89
N ALA A 15 -38.20 26.29 -23.52
CA ALA A 15 -36.85 25.80 -23.77
C ALA A 15 -36.58 24.62 -22.84
N ALA A 16 -36.69 23.40 -23.36
CA ALA A 16 -36.19 22.22 -22.69
C ALA A 16 -34.66 22.32 -22.62
N LEU A 17 -34.13 22.64 -21.44
CA LEU A 17 -32.72 22.45 -21.10
C LEU A 17 -32.43 20.95 -21.17
N LEU A 18 -31.94 20.50 -22.32
CA LEU A 18 -31.32 19.18 -22.45
C LEU A 18 -30.05 19.22 -21.60
N SER A 19 -30.12 18.68 -20.41
CA SER A 19 -28.94 18.28 -19.64
C SER A 19 -28.19 17.26 -20.50
N THR A 20 -27.15 17.69 -21.21
CA THR A 20 -26.20 16.76 -21.81
C THR A 20 -25.63 15.92 -20.67
N PRO A 21 -25.74 14.58 -20.69
CA PRO A 21 -24.98 13.78 -19.75
C PRO A 21 -23.52 14.19 -19.90
N ALA A 22 -22.86 14.52 -18.79
CA ALA A 22 -21.41 14.68 -18.80
C ALA A 22 -20.85 13.40 -19.44
N LEU A 23 -20.16 13.53 -20.57
CA LEU A 23 -19.30 12.48 -21.07
C LEU A 23 -18.41 12.11 -19.89
N ALA A 24 -18.48 10.85 -19.45
CA ALA A 24 -17.58 10.34 -18.45
C ALA A 24 -16.16 10.67 -18.93
N ASP A 25 -15.38 11.40 -18.13
CA ASP A 25 -13.93 11.35 -18.28
C ASP A 25 -13.55 9.86 -18.37
N GLY A 26 -12.81 9.46 -19.38
CA GLY A 26 -12.51 8.04 -19.63
C GLY A 26 -11.93 7.39 -18.38
N SER A 27 -12.24 6.11 -18.14
CA SER A 27 -11.66 5.40 -16.99
C SER A 27 -10.14 5.30 -17.16
N LYS A 28 -9.43 5.36 -16.04
CA LYS A 28 -8.01 5.02 -15.92
C LYS A 28 -7.72 3.64 -16.52
N LEU A 29 -8.67 2.70 -16.46
CA LEU A 29 -8.53 1.40 -17.14
C LEU A 29 -8.32 1.58 -18.65
N ASP A 30 -9.16 2.37 -19.31
CA ASP A 30 -9.06 2.63 -20.75
C ASP A 30 -7.76 3.38 -21.09
N GLU A 31 -7.37 4.35 -20.27
CA GLU A 31 -6.11 5.09 -20.44
C GLU A 31 -4.89 4.16 -20.35
N VAL A 32 -4.85 3.28 -19.36
CA VAL A 32 -3.78 2.30 -19.14
C VAL A 32 -3.72 1.31 -20.30
N LEU A 33 -4.87 0.78 -20.74
CA LEU A 33 -4.97 -0.14 -21.87
C LEU A 33 -4.48 0.51 -23.18
N ALA A 34 -4.91 1.75 -23.45
CA ALA A 34 -4.49 2.50 -24.63
C ALA A 34 -2.99 2.82 -24.61
N ARG A 35 -2.44 3.11 -23.43
CA ARG A 35 -1.01 3.40 -23.23
C ARG A 35 -0.14 2.13 -23.29
N GLY A 36 -0.69 0.97 -22.97
CA GLY A 36 -0.02 -0.33 -23.11
C GLY A 36 0.96 -0.69 -21.99
N HIS A 37 0.95 0.03 -20.86
CA HIS A 37 1.69 -0.31 -19.65
C HIS A 37 1.06 0.34 -18.40
N LEU A 38 1.30 -0.27 -17.24
CA LEU A 38 0.91 0.22 -15.92
C LEU A 38 1.99 1.14 -15.34
N VAL A 39 1.63 2.31 -14.83
CA VAL A 39 2.53 3.18 -14.07
C VAL A 39 2.35 2.90 -12.57
N LEU A 40 3.27 2.14 -12.00
CA LEU A 40 3.24 1.70 -10.61
C LEU A 40 4.10 2.62 -9.72
N GLY A 41 3.47 3.29 -8.77
CA GLY A 41 4.14 3.95 -7.65
C GLY A 41 4.62 2.95 -6.61
N THR A 42 5.92 2.91 -6.34
CA THR A 42 6.51 2.04 -5.30
C THR A 42 7.84 2.61 -4.80
N GLY A 43 8.44 2.00 -3.79
CA GLY A 43 9.76 2.44 -3.26
C GLY A 43 10.90 1.55 -3.76
N SER A 44 12.07 1.64 -3.12
CA SER A 44 13.23 0.81 -3.49
C SER A 44 14.12 0.34 -2.33
N THR A 45 13.69 0.51 -1.07
CA THR A 45 14.55 0.22 0.10
C THR A 45 13.91 -0.64 1.19
N ASN A 46 12.66 -1.11 1.04
CA ASN A 46 11.96 -1.88 2.07
C ASN A 46 11.81 -3.35 1.64
N ALA A 47 12.79 -4.19 1.98
CA ALA A 47 12.67 -5.63 1.80
C ALA A 47 11.78 -6.24 2.91
N PRO A 48 10.93 -7.24 2.61
CA PRO A 48 10.79 -7.97 1.34
C PRO A 48 9.74 -7.38 0.38
N TRP A 49 9.28 -6.15 0.61
CA TRP A 49 8.15 -5.53 -0.06
C TRP A 49 8.47 -4.93 -1.43
N HIS A 50 9.41 -3.99 -1.47
CA HIS A 50 9.91 -3.34 -2.67
C HIS A 50 11.34 -2.87 -2.40
N PHE A 51 12.29 -3.49 -3.08
CA PHE A 51 13.69 -3.20 -2.88
C PHE A 51 14.50 -3.56 -4.12
N LYS A 52 15.69 -3.00 -4.22
CA LYS A 52 16.62 -3.34 -5.29
C LYS A 52 17.43 -4.57 -4.93
N SER A 53 17.51 -5.51 -5.87
CA SER A 53 18.44 -6.64 -5.80
C SER A 53 19.89 -6.16 -5.93
N ALA A 54 20.85 -7.07 -5.77
CA ALA A 54 22.27 -6.79 -5.99
C ALA A 54 22.56 -6.32 -7.43
N ASP A 55 21.72 -6.71 -8.40
CA ASP A 55 21.82 -6.32 -9.81
C ASP A 55 21.03 -5.04 -10.14
N ASP A 56 20.67 -4.26 -9.12
CA ASP A 56 19.89 -3.01 -9.21
C ASP A 56 18.45 -3.16 -9.76
N LYS A 57 17.92 -4.40 -9.80
CA LYS A 57 16.55 -4.67 -10.24
C LYS A 57 15.56 -4.52 -9.10
N LEU A 58 14.48 -3.79 -9.35
CA LEU A 58 13.40 -3.66 -8.39
C LEU A 58 12.64 -4.98 -8.26
N GLN A 59 12.41 -5.43 -7.04
CA GLN A 59 11.75 -6.69 -6.70
C GLN A 59 11.05 -6.60 -5.34
N GLY A 60 10.22 -7.59 -5.02
CA GLY A 60 9.55 -7.71 -3.73
C GLY A 60 8.06 -8.00 -3.89
N PHE A 61 7.38 -8.25 -2.77
CA PHE A 61 5.98 -8.63 -2.77
C PHE A 61 5.04 -7.55 -3.34
N ASP A 62 5.29 -6.27 -3.06
CA ASP A 62 4.51 -5.16 -3.65
C ASP A 62 4.72 -5.05 -5.17
N VAL A 63 5.94 -5.35 -5.63
CA VAL A 63 6.30 -5.37 -7.06
C VAL A 63 5.57 -6.51 -7.77
N ASP A 64 5.49 -7.68 -7.12
CA ASP A 64 4.72 -8.82 -7.61
C ASP A 64 3.20 -8.56 -7.65
N MET A 65 2.65 -7.72 -6.77
CA MET A 65 1.26 -7.26 -6.91
C MET A 65 1.09 -6.42 -8.17
N GLY A 66 2.08 -5.59 -8.50
CA GLY A 66 2.16 -4.89 -9.78
C GLY A 66 2.18 -5.84 -10.98
N HIS A 67 3.02 -6.89 -10.92
CA HIS A 67 3.12 -7.92 -11.98
C HIS A 67 1.79 -8.66 -12.19
N ILE A 68 1.08 -8.98 -11.11
CA ILE A 68 -0.28 -9.57 -11.18
C ILE A 68 -1.22 -8.67 -11.97
N ILE A 69 -1.23 -7.37 -11.66
CA ILE A 69 -2.12 -6.39 -12.32
C ILE A 69 -1.72 -6.19 -13.78
N ALA A 70 -0.43 -6.07 -14.09
CA ALA A 70 0.08 -5.93 -15.45
C ALA A 70 -0.24 -7.18 -16.30
N LYS A 71 -0.08 -8.37 -15.74
CA LYS A 71 -0.48 -9.63 -16.39
C LYS A 71 -1.98 -9.65 -16.65
N ALA A 72 -2.81 -9.21 -15.72
CA ALA A 72 -4.26 -9.15 -15.92
C ALA A 72 -4.66 -8.15 -17.03
N LEU A 73 -3.93 -7.04 -17.18
CA LEU A 73 -4.17 -6.03 -18.21
C LEU A 73 -3.71 -6.47 -19.60
N PHE A 74 -2.53 -7.09 -19.69
CA PHE A 74 -1.80 -7.22 -20.95
C PHE A 74 -1.38 -8.65 -21.30
N GLY A 75 -1.60 -9.61 -20.41
CA GLY A 75 -1.04 -10.96 -20.51
C GLY A 75 0.47 -11.03 -20.29
N ASP A 76 1.10 -9.93 -19.90
CA ASP A 76 2.55 -9.77 -19.75
C ASP A 76 2.86 -9.01 -18.44
N PRO A 77 3.48 -9.66 -17.43
CA PRO A 77 3.78 -9.03 -16.14
C PRO A 77 4.81 -7.90 -16.25
N GLU A 78 5.62 -7.86 -17.31
CA GLU A 78 6.70 -6.88 -17.47
C GLU A 78 6.22 -5.54 -18.05
N LYS A 79 4.91 -5.40 -18.33
CA LYS A 79 4.30 -4.17 -18.85
C LYS A 79 4.08 -3.11 -17.76
N ILE A 80 5.17 -2.72 -17.10
CA ILE A 80 5.17 -1.78 -15.99
C ILE A 80 6.24 -0.70 -16.20
N GLU A 81 5.85 0.54 -15.96
CA GLU A 81 6.76 1.65 -15.66
C GLU A 81 6.73 1.91 -14.14
N TYR A 82 7.90 1.96 -13.51
CA TYR A 82 7.99 2.20 -12.07
C TYR A 82 8.26 3.67 -11.77
N VAL A 83 7.50 4.23 -10.83
CA VAL A 83 7.76 5.53 -10.23
C VAL A 83 8.26 5.30 -8.81
N ASN A 84 9.57 5.47 -8.60
CA ASN A 84 10.17 5.42 -7.27
C ASN A 84 9.71 6.61 -6.42
N GLN A 85 9.18 6.35 -5.23
CA GLN A 85 8.61 7.37 -4.34
C GLN A 85 8.85 7.08 -2.86
N SER A 86 8.94 8.14 -2.06
CA SER A 86 8.96 8.08 -0.61
C SER A 86 7.58 7.77 -0.02
N SER A 87 7.56 7.36 1.24
CA SER A 87 6.34 7.00 1.98
C SER A 87 5.29 8.12 2.03
N ASP A 88 5.72 9.37 2.18
CA ASP A 88 4.87 10.55 2.25
C ASP A 88 4.35 11.01 0.87
N ALA A 89 5.04 10.65 -0.21
CA ALA A 89 4.66 10.98 -1.59
C ALA A 89 3.59 10.07 -2.19
N ARG A 90 3.25 8.93 -1.54
CA ARG A 90 2.27 7.95 -2.04
C ARG A 90 0.92 8.58 -2.40
N ILE A 91 0.29 9.27 -1.46
CA ILE A 91 -1.03 9.90 -1.68
C ILE A 91 -0.95 11.04 -2.70
N PRO A 92 -0.02 12.00 -2.57
CA PRO A 92 0.15 13.04 -3.59
C PRO A 92 0.34 12.51 -5.01
N ASN A 93 1.14 11.45 -5.20
CA ASN A 93 1.37 10.89 -6.53
C ASN A 93 0.11 10.23 -7.12
N ILE A 94 -0.74 9.62 -6.28
CA ILE A 94 -2.05 9.11 -6.71
C ILE A 94 -2.98 10.28 -7.09
N THR A 95 -3.08 11.31 -6.24
CA THR A 95 -4.08 12.38 -6.43
C THR A 95 -3.73 13.32 -7.58
N THR A 96 -2.45 13.39 -7.96
CA THR A 96 -1.94 14.20 -9.08
C THR A 96 -1.78 13.41 -10.38
N ASP A 97 -2.29 12.17 -10.44
CA ASP A 97 -2.18 11.26 -11.59
C ASP A 97 -0.75 10.98 -12.05
N LYS A 98 0.24 11.12 -11.16
CA LYS A 98 1.63 10.74 -11.46
C LYS A 98 1.79 9.21 -11.60
N VAL A 99 0.91 8.46 -10.95
CA VAL A 99 0.86 6.98 -11.00
C VAL A 99 -0.58 6.54 -11.19
N ASP A 100 -0.78 5.38 -11.83
CA ASP A 100 -2.12 4.79 -11.96
C ASP A 100 -2.55 4.10 -10.65
N ILE A 101 -1.55 3.57 -9.93
CA ILE A 101 -1.71 2.82 -8.70
C ILE A 101 -0.43 2.90 -7.87
N THR A 102 -0.56 2.85 -6.55
CA THR A 102 0.57 2.62 -5.63
C THR A 102 0.39 1.29 -4.91
N CYS A 103 1.34 0.37 -5.09
CA CYS A 103 1.51 -0.80 -4.23
C CYS A 103 2.85 -0.63 -3.51
N GLN A 104 2.78 -0.27 -2.23
CA GLN A 104 3.93 0.10 -1.42
C GLN A 104 3.56 0.01 0.07
N PHE A 105 3.38 -1.23 0.58
CA PHE A 105 3.12 -1.58 1.98
C PHE A 105 2.18 -0.59 2.69
N MET A 106 1.11 -0.19 2.01
CA MET A 106 0.33 0.96 2.43
C MET A 106 -0.78 0.51 3.37
N THR A 107 -0.64 0.84 4.66
CA THR A 107 -1.68 0.60 5.67
C THR A 107 -2.97 1.34 5.30
N VAL A 108 -4.08 0.61 5.28
CA VAL A 108 -5.42 1.20 5.15
C VAL A 108 -5.77 1.92 6.45
N THR A 109 -6.11 3.21 6.36
CA THR A 109 -6.62 4.02 7.48
C THR A 109 -7.82 4.86 7.03
N GLY A 110 -8.65 5.31 7.98
CA GLY A 110 -9.80 6.15 7.69
C GLY A 110 -9.40 7.49 7.04
N GLU A 111 -8.34 8.14 7.52
CA GLU A 111 -7.89 9.43 6.98
C GLU A 111 -7.27 9.29 5.58
N ARG A 112 -6.61 8.16 5.29
CA ARG A 112 -6.12 7.87 3.93
C ARG A 112 -7.28 7.56 2.98
N ALA A 113 -8.28 6.82 3.43
CA ALA A 113 -9.48 6.49 2.64
C ALA A 113 -10.36 7.72 2.34
N GLN A 114 -10.21 8.81 3.10
CA GLN A 114 -10.80 10.10 2.75
C GLN A 114 -10.10 10.78 1.56
N GLN A 115 -8.89 10.38 1.18
CA GLN A 115 -8.10 11.02 0.13
C GLN A 115 -7.97 10.16 -1.12
N ILE A 116 -7.81 8.85 -0.95
CA ILE A 116 -7.64 7.86 -2.02
C ILE A 116 -8.64 6.71 -1.86
N ALA A 117 -8.80 5.89 -2.90
CA ALA A 117 -9.49 4.62 -2.79
C ALA A 117 -8.45 3.51 -2.55
N PHE A 118 -8.81 2.52 -1.74
CA PHE A 118 -7.99 1.34 -1.51
C PHE A 118 -8.60 0.14 -2.21
N THR A 119 -7.73 -0.73 -2.73
CA THR A 119 -8.12 -2.05 -3.21
C THR A 119 -8.57 -2.95 -2.07
N ILE A 120 -9.06 -4.15 -2.40
CA ILE A 120 -9.07 -5.24 -1.43
C ILE A 120 -7.65 -5.46 -0.90
N PRO A 121 -7.53 -5.87 0.37
CA PRO A 121 -6.23 -6.01 0.98
C PRO A 121 -5.51 -7.27 0.49
N TYR A 122 -4.22 -7.15 0.23
CA TYR A 122 -3.36 -8.25 -0.21
C TYR A 122 -2.46 -8.79 0.89
N TYR A 123 -2.41 -8.17 2.08
CA TYR A 123 -1.62 -8.70 3.19
C TYR A 123 -2.11 -8.19 4.56
N ARG A 124 -1.85 -8.99 5.61
CA ARG A 124 -2.08 -8.63 7.02
C ARG A 124 -0.76 -8.55 7.75
N GLU A 125 -0.50 -7.39 8.35
CA GLU A 125 0.78 -7.06 8.97
C GLU A 125 0.60 -6.65 10.44
N GLY A 126 1.69 -6.54 11.18
CA GLY A 126 1.78 -5.86 12.46
C GLY A 126 3.12 -5.11 12.58
N VAL A 127 3.24 -4.27 13.59
CA VAL A 127 4.51 -3.61 13.93
C VAL A 127 5.24 -4.45 14.96
N GLY A 128 6.55 -4.61 14.80
CA GLY A 128 7.44 -5.21 15.78
C GLY A 128 8.60 -4.29 16.16
N LEU A 129 9.45 -4.78 17.06
CA LEU A 129 10.67 -4.11 17.49
C LEU A 129 11.88 -5.00 17.22
N MET A 130 12.91 -4.43 16.59
CA MET A 130 14.20 -5.10 16.40
C MET A 130 15.30 -4.37 17.15
N LEU A 131 16.13 -5.17 17.81
CA LEU A 131 17.27 -4.75 18.63
C LEU A 131 18.57 -5.27 18.01
N LYS A 132 19.70 -4.65 18.31
CA LYS A 132 21.00 -5.30 18.13
C LYS A 132 21.10 -6.51 19.07
N ALA A 133 21.66 -7.61 18.59
CA ALA A 133 21.81 -8.82 19.40
C ALA A 133 22.70 -8.58 20.63
N ASP A 134 23.78 -7.82 20.45
CA ASP A 134 24.74 -7.36 21.46
C ASP A 134 24.37 -5.99 22.07
N GLY A 135 23.15 -5.52 21.84
CA GLY A 135 22.67 -4.21 22.30
C GLY A 135 22.40 -4.12 23.80
N LYS A 136 22.18 -2.89 24.26
CA LYS A 136 21.92 -2.51 25.67
C LYS A 136 20.68 -3.20 26.28
N TYR A 137 19.67 -3.46 25.46
CA TYR A 137 18.38 -3.98 25.92
C TYR A 137 18.20 -5.44 25.52
N ALA A 138 17.63 -6.23 26.43
CA ALA A 138 17.38 -7.65 26.21
C ALA A 138 16.17 -7.88 25.29
N ASP A 139 15.07 -7.16 25.57
CA ASP A 139 13.74 -7.37 25.01
C ASP A 139 12.85 -6.12 25.15
N TYR A 140 11.57 -6.24 24.80
CA TYR A 140 10.58 -5.18 24.94
C TYR A 140 10.36 -4.72 26.39
N ALA A 141 10.41 -5.63 27.37
CA ALA A 141 10.21 -5.26 28.77
C ALA A 141 11.35 -4.35 29.26
N ALA A 142 12.58 -4.62 28.85
CA ALA A 142 13.75 -3.79 29.13
C ALA A 142 13.65 -2.41 28.47
N LEU A 143 13.17 -2.32 27.22
CA LEU A 143 12.90 -1.04 26.55
C LEU A 143 11.85 -0.24 27.34
N LYS A 144 10.72 -0.86 27.65
CA LYS A 144 9.62 -0.20 28.36
C LYS A 144 10.03 0.31 29.74
N ALA A 145 10.82 -0.47 30.48
CA ALA A 145 11.31 -0.08 31.81
C ALA A 145 12.28 1.11 31.76
N ALA A 146 13.00 1.31 30.65
CA ALA A 146 13.92 2.42 30.48
C ALA A 146 13.24 3.74 30.06
N GLY A 147 11.97 3.68 29.64
CA GLY A 147 11.13 4.85 29.39
C GLY A 147 11.78 5.86 28.44
N SER A 148 11.85 7.12 28.87
CA SER A 148 12.42 8.24 28.10
C SER A 148 13.91 8.13 27.76
N SER A 149 14.64 7.16 28.31
CA SER A 149 16.02 6.88 27.91
C SER A 149 16.13 6.07 26.61
N VAL A 150 15.01 5.62 26.04
CA VAL A 150 14.96 4.83 24.81
C VAL A 150 14.70 5.73 23.61
N THR A 151 15.50 5.55 22.55
CA THR A 151 15.25 6.14 21.23
C THR A 151 14.84 5.05 20.24
N ILE A 152 13.70 5.26 19.57
CA ILE A 152 13.15 4.36 18.57
C ILE A 152 13.26 5.00 17.19
N SER A 153 14.00 4.37 16.29
CA SER A 153 14.00 4.76 14.88
C SER A 153 12.79 4.17 14.17
N VAL A 154 12.08 4.98 13.40
CA VAL A 154 10.85 4.58 12.69
C VAL A 154 10.73 5.32 11.35
N LEU A 155 10.04 4.73 10.39
CA LEU A 155 9.79 5.36 9.09
C LEU A 155 8.87 6.59 9.26
N GLN A 156 9.27 7.72 8.68
CA GLN A 156 8.54 8.97 8.72
C GLN A 156 7.13 8.80 8.14
N ASN A 157 6.14 9.13 8.97
CA ASN A 157 4.75 9.28 8.57
C ASN A 157 3.95 9.97 9.69
N VAL A 158 2.78 10.50 9.35
CA VAL A 158 1.92 11.25 10.30
C VAL A 158 1.43 10.43 11.51
N TYR A 159 1.52 9.10 11.48
CA TYR A 159 1.13 8.22 12.57
C TYR A 159 2.33 7.67 13.37
N ALA A 160 3.57 7.97 12.98
CA ALA A 160 4.76 7.34 13.55
C ALA A 160 4.87 7.53 15.07
N GLU A 161 4.73 8.76 15.55
CA GLU A 161 4.72 9.11 16.97
C GLU A 161 3.67 8.29 17.75
N ALA A 162 2.40 8.42 17.37
CA ALA A 162 1.29 7.74 18.03
C ALA A 162 1.44 6.21 18.00
N MET A 163 1.97 5.67 16.90
CA MET A 163 2.21 4.24 16.72
C MET A 163 3.32 3.72 17.64
N VAL A 164 4.41 4.46 17.82
CA VAL A 164 5.49 4.10 18.76
C VAL A 164 5.01 4.26 20.20
N HIS A 165 4.38 5.38 20.55
CA HIS A 165 3.90 5.64 21.92
C HIS A 165 2.80 4.69 22.38
N ALA A 166 2.05 4.06 21.46
CA ALA A 166 1.12 3.00 21.81
C ALA A 166 1.81 1.77 22.45
N ALA A 167 3.06 1.50 22.09
CA ALA A 167 3.87 0.41 22.67
C ALA A 167 4.84 0.91 23.75
N LEU A 168 5.48 2.05 23.53
CA LEU A 168 6.52 2.63 24.37
C LEU A 168 6.17 4.10 24.67
N PRO A 169 5.27 4.38 25.64
CA PRO A 169 4.66 5.71 25.83
C PRO A 169 5.62 6.85 26.12
N GLU A 170 6.80 6.55 26.64
CA GLU A 170 7.80 7.56 27.05
C GLU A 170 8.98 7.65 26.09
N ALA A 171 9.09 6.78 25.08
CA ALA A 171 10.26 6.72 24.22
C ALA A 171 10.40 7.97 23.33
N THR A 172 11.64 8.34 23.05
CA THR A 172 11.97 9.32 22.00
C THR A 172 11.79 8.67 20.64
N VAL A 173 11.09 9.34 19.72
CA VAL A 173 10.84 8.87 18.36
C VAL A 173 11.76 9.62 17.40
N ASP A 174 12.57 8.89 16.63
CA ASP A 174 13.47 9.42 15.61
C ASP A 174 12.98 8.95 14.23
N GLN A 175 12.46 9.88 13.43
CA GLN A 175 11.81 9.57 12.15
C GLN A 175 12.80 9.72 10.99
N TYR A 176 12.72 8.78 10.03
CA TYR A 176 13.59 8.77 8.85
C TYR A 176 12.80 8.57 7.57
N ASP A 177 13.28 9.13 6.46
CA ASP A 177 12.56 9.11 5.18
C ASP A 177 12.52 7.73 4.51
N SER A 178 13.37 6.78 4.93
CA SER A 178 13.47 5.45 4.31
C SER A 178 13.81 4.35 5.31
N VAL A 179 13.51 3.10 4.94
CA VAL A 179 13.67 1.92 5.81
C VAL A 179 15.14 1.53 6.00
N ASP A 180 15.99 1.76 5.00
CA ASP A 180 17.43 1.57 5.16
C ASP A 180 18.03 2.53 6.20
N LEU A 181 17.51 3.76 6.31
CA LEU A 181 17.98 4.75 7.28
C LEU A 181 17.59 4.39 8.73
N ILE A 182 16.40 3.82 8.97
CA ILE A 182 16.04 3.37 10.33
C ILE A 182 16.94 2.20 10.77
N TYR A 183 17.30 1.30 9.86
CA TYR A 183 18.24 0.22 10.17
C TYR A 183 19.67 0.74 10.43
N GLN A 184 20.11 1.75 9.68
CA GLN A 184 21.39 2.42 9.93
C GLN A 184 21.43 3.15 11.29
N ALA A 185 20.31 3.76 11.70
CA ALA A 185 20.19 4.41 13.00
C ALA A 185 20.39 3.41 14.15
N LEU A 186 19.79 2.23 14.06
CA LEU A 186 20.05 1.14 15.01
C LEU A 186 21.48 0.65 14.93
N GLU A 187 22.00 0.41 13.73
CA GLU A 187 23.33 -0.17 13.57
C GLU A 187 24.44 0.71 14.15
N SER A 188 24.32 2.02 13.96
CA SER A 188 25.23 3.05 14.49
C SER A 188 25.05 3.33 15.99
N GLY A 189 24.00 2.81 16.62
CA GLY A 189 23.66 3.10 18.02
C GLY A 189 23.01 4.47 18.24
N ARG A 190 22.57 5.15 17.18
CA ARG A 190 21.76 6.37 17.28
C ARG A 190 20.35 6.07 17.80
N ALA A 191 19.82 4.90 17.48
CA ALA A 191 18.57 4.38 18.05
C ALA A 191 18.83 3.07 18.81
N ASP A 192 18.06 2.84 19.86
CA ASP A 192 18.14 1.64 20.69
C ASP A 192 17.35 0.47 20.09
N ALA A 193 16.30 0.77 19.33
CA ALA A 193 15.51 -0.21 18.59
C ALA A 193 14.90 0.40 17.33
N VAL A 194 14.52 -0.47 16.38
CA VAL A 194 13.72 -0.11 15.19
C VAL A 194 12.30 -0.55 15.41
N ALA A 195 11.33 0.35 15.18
CA ALA A 195 9.92 -0.02 15.05
C ALA A 195 9.53 -0.03 13.57
N THR A 196 9.17 -1.21 13.05
CA THR A 196 8.67 -1.37 11.68
C THR A 196 7.93 -2.70 11.54
N ASP A 197 7.44 -2.99 10.34
CA ASP A 197 6.65 -4.15 9.97
C ASP A 197 7.32 -5.48 10.36
N GLN A 198 6.56 -6.41 10.96
CA GLN A 198 7.10 -7.68 11.46
C GLN A 198 7.71 -8.53 10.34
N SER A 199 7.12 -8.51 9.14
CA SER A 199 7.71 -9.19 7.98
C SER A 199 9.07 -8.60 7.58
N SER A 200 9.21 -7.27 7.56
CA SER A 200 10.48 -6.60 7.24
C SER A 200 11.54 -6.92 8.29
N LEU A 201 11.18 -6.93 9.58
CA LEU A 201 12.08 -7.35 10.64
C LEU A 201 12.52 -8.82 10.49
N ALA A 202 11.57 -9.73 10.26
CA ALA A 202 11.86 -11.15 10.07
C ALA A 202 12.79 -11.39 8.87
N TRP A 203 12.52 -10.71 7.75
CA TRP A 203 13.38 -10.75 6.57
C TRP A 203 14.78 -10.23 6.89
N TYR A 204 14.88 -9.03 7.46
CA TYR A 204 16.17 -8.38 7.73
C TYR A 204 17.04 -9.19 8.70
N MET A 205 16.45 -9.78 9.74
CA MET A 205 17.14 -10.68 10.66
C MET A 205 17.62 -11.97 9.98
N THR A 206 16.85 -12.51 9.04
CA THR A 206 17.26 -13.69 8.25
C THR A 206 18.45 -13.38 7.36
N GLN A 207 18.50 -12.17 6.77
CA GLN A 207 19.64 -11.73 5.96
C GLN A 207 20.89 -11.35 6.79
N ASN A 208 20.74 -11.16 8.11
CA ASN A 208 21.79 -10.71 9.01
C ASN A 208 21.90 -11.63 10.24
N PRO A 209 22.25 -12.91 10.06
CA PRO A 209 22.20 -13.91 11.13
C PRO A 209 23.08 -13.50 12.31
N GLY A 210 22.49 -13.51 13.51
CA GLY A 210 23.17 -13.24 14.78
C GLY A 210 23.47 -11.77 15.08
N ARG A 211 23.19 -10.83 14.17
CA ARG A 211 23.43 -9.40 14.38
C ARG A 211 22.30 -8.69 15.12
N TYR A 212 21.07 -9.17 14.93
CA TYR A 212 19.86 -8.55 15.46
C TYR A 212 18.98 -9.59 16.13
N LYS A 213 18.04 -9.12 16.96
CA LYS A 213 17.04 -9.95 17.64
C LYS A 213 15.69 -9.24 17.69
N ASP A 214 14.63 -10.03 17.66
CA ASP A 214 13.27 -9.56 17.94
C ASP A 214 13.14 -9.21 19.42
N ALA A 215 12.52 -8.07 19.74
CA ALA A 215 12.24 -7.68 21.11
C ALA A 215 11.09 -8.51 21.75
N GLY A 216 10.41 -9.35 20.97
CA GLY A 216 9.37 -10.26 21.40
C GLY A 216 7.99 -9.61 21.57
N TYR A 217 7.74 -8.49 20.88
CA TYR A 217 6.49 -7.75 20.99
C TYR A 217 5.98 -7.30 19.63
N GLY A 218 4.73 -7.63 19.34
CA GLY A 218 4.00 -7.19 18.15
C GLY A 218 2.73 -6.44 18.54
N TRP A 219 2.42 -5.36 17.83
CA TRP A 219 1.22 -4.55 18.05
C TRP A 219 0.71 -3.92 16.75
N ASN A 220 -0.36 -3.14 16.86
CA ASN A 220 -0.92 -2.34 15.78
C ASN A 220 -1.20 -3.17 14.51
N PRO A 221 -2.19 -4.07 14.52
CA PRO A 221 -2.52 -4.89 13.37
C PRO A 221 -2.89 -4.01 12.17
N GLN A 222 -2.29 -4.31 11.03
CA GLN A 222 -2.38 -3.54 9.81
C GLN A 222 -2.93 -4.37 8.67
N THR A 223 -3.45 -3.66 7.69
CA THR A 223 -3.94 -4.23 6.45
C THR A 223 -3.29 -3.47 5.31
N TYR A 224 -2.61 -4.17 4.42
CA TYR A 224 -2.00 -3.58 3.24
C TYR A 224 -2.88 -3.77 2.02
N ALA A 225 -3.06 -2.67 1.30
CA ALA A 225 -3.76 -2.63 0.04
C ALA A 225 -3.06 -1.64 -0.89
N CYS A 226 -3.30 -1.76 -2.19
CA CYS A 226 -2.84 -0.75 -3.12
C CYS A 226 -3.76 0.47 -3.07
N GLY A 227 -3.21 1.65 -3.35
CA GLY A 227 -3.95 2.91 -3.42
C GLY A 227 -4.18 3.34 -4.87
N VAL A 228 -5.40 3.76 -5.19
CA VAL A 228 -5.78 4.35 -6.49
C VAL A 228 -6.55 5.66 -6.28
N LYS A 229 -6.67 6.46 -7.33
CA LYS A 229 -7.40 7.73 -7.27
C LYS A 229 -8.89 7.46 -7.02
N ARG A 230 -9.52 8.29 -6.19
CA ARG A 230 -10.97 8.19 -5.92
C ARG A 230 -11.77 8.64 -7.15
N GLY A 231 -12.97 8.07 -7.30
CA GLY A 231 -13.95 8.49 -8.31
C GLY A 231 -13.95 7.63 -9.58
N ASP A 232 -12.96 6.75 -9.76
CA ASP A 232 -12.90 5.83 -10.89
C ASP A 232 -13.22 4.39 -10.45
N GLN A 233 -14.50 4.05 -10.51
CA GLN A 233 -14.97 2.74 -10.04
C GLN A 233 -14.57 1.60 -10.97
N ASP A 234 -14.45 1.87 -12.28
CA ASP A 234 -14.06 0.85 -13.27
C ASP A 234 -12.62 0.41 -13.03
N TRP A 235 -11.71 1.36 -12.80
CA TRP A 235 -10.33 1.06 -12.45
C TRP A 235 -10.21 0.31 -11.12
N LEU A 236 -10.88 0.80 -10.08
CA LEU A 236 -10.87 0.16 -8.77
C LEU A 236 -11.42 -1.28 -8.83
N ASN A 237 -12.53 -1.50 -9.54
CA ASN A 237 -13.12 -2.82 -9.70
C ASN A 237 -12.20 -3.78 -10.46
N PHE A 238 -11.61 -3.32 -11.56
CA PHE A 238 -10.66 -4.13 -12.33
C PHE A 238 -9.49 -4.60 -11.46
N VAL A 239 -8.85 -3.68 -10.72
CA VAL A 239 -7.72 -4.02 -9.86
C VAL A 239 -8.15 -4.97 -8.73
N ASN A 240 -9.32 -4.74 -8.13
CA ASN A 240 -9.86 -5.64 -7.12
C ASN A 240 -10.10 -7.05 -7.66
N THR A 241 -10.64 -7.19 -8.87
CA THR A 241 -10.81 -8.49 -9.52
C THR A 241 -9.47 -9.17 -9.77
N ALA A 242 -8.46 -8.46 -10.28
CA ALA A 242 -7.14 -9.02 -10.53
C ALA A 242 -6.48 -9.55 -9.24
N LEU A 243 -6.53 -8.76 -8.16
CA LEU A 243 -5.98 -9.17 -6.87
C LEU A 243 -6.80 -10.30 -6.23
N HIS A 244 -8.12 -10.29 -6.39
CA HIS A 244 -8.99 -11.35 -5.86
C HIS A 244 -8.66 -12.69 -6.53
N GLU A 245 -8.65 -12.72 -7.86
CA GLU A 245 -8.33 -13.93 -8.62
C GLU A 245 -6.90 -14.41 -8.39
N ALA A 246 -5.97 -13.51 -8.09
CA ALA A 246 -4.63 -13.89 -7.66
C ALA A 246 -4.59 -14.48 -6.25
N MET A 247 -5.46 -14.08 -5.33
CA MET A 247 -5.45 -14.61 -3.96
C MET A 247 -6.31 -15.85 -3.76
N THR A 248 -7.37 -16.02 -4.55
CA THR A 248 -8.39 -17.05 -4.31
C THR A 248 -8.81 -17.81 -5.57
N GLY A 249 -8.36 -17.39 -6.75
CA GLY A 249 -8.88 -17.86 -8.03
C GLY A 249 -7.82 -18.37 -8.99
N VAL A 250 -8.02 -18.07 -10.27
CA VAL A 250 -7.25 -18.67 -11.38
C VAL A 250 -5.77 -18.29 -11.42
N GLU A 251 -5.37 -17.23 -10.71
CA GLU A 251 -3.99 -16.75 -10.64
C GLU A 251 -3.31 -17.07 -9.29
N PHE A 252 -3.92 -17.95 -8.47
CA PHE A 252 -3.43 -18.32 -7.13
C PHE A 252 -1.97 -18.74 -7.09
N ASP A 253 -1.52 -19.53 -8.06
CA ASP A 253 -0.15 -20.06 -8.08
C ASP A 253 0.90 -18.94 -8.14
N PHE A 254 0.61 -17.83 -8.82
CA PHE A 254 1.52 -16.69 -8.88
C PHE A 254 1.65 -16.05 -7.50
N TYR A 255 0.53 -15.72 -6.86
CA TYR A 255 0.50 -15.11 -5.53
C TYR A 255 1.13 -16.03 -4.48
N ALA A 256 0.80 -17.32 -4.48
CA ALA A 256 1.35 -18.31 -3.55
C ALA A 256 2.87 -18.47 -3.71
N LYS A 257 3.37 -18.50 -4.96
CA LYS A 257 4.82 -18.51 -5.23
C LYS A 257 5.50 -17.24 -4.73
N SER A 258 4.89 -16.08 -4.94
CA SER A 258 5.40 -14.80 -4.42
C SER A 258 5.43 -14.83 -2.88
N PHE A 259 4.34 -15.24 -2.24
CA PHE A 259 4.24 -15.33 -0.78
C PHE A 259 5.30 -16.25 -0.17
N LYS A 260 5.55 -17.41 -0.81
CA LYS A 260 6.63 -18.31 -0.41
C LYS A 260 8.01 -17.69 -0.57
N THR A 261 8.24 -16.99 -1.69
CA THR A 261 9.53 -16.35 -1.99
C THR A 261 9.89 -15.30 -0.95
N TRP A 262 8.92 -14.44 -0.61
CA TRP A 262 9.16 -13.26 0.22
C TRP A 262 8.97 -13.51 1.71
N PHE A 263 8.13 -14.48 2.10
CA PHE A 263 7.80 -14.76 3.50
C PHE A 263 8.09 -16.19 3.96
N GLY A 264 8.57 -17.07 3.06
CA GLY A 264 8.95 -18.44 3.39
C GLY A 264 7.78 -19.36 3.76
N LYS A 265 6.54 -18.95 3.45
CA LYS A 265 5.32 -19.66 3.85
C LYS A 265 4.57 -20.21 2.63
N ASP A 266 4.18 -21.47 2.70
CA ASP A 266 3.27 -22.08 1.74
C ASP A 266 1.81 -21.72 2.09
N LEU A 267 1.05 -21.31 1.08
CA LEU A 267 -0.38 -21.04 1.22
C LEU A 267 -1.19 -22.28 0.85
N THR A 268 -2.28 -22.51 1.57
CA THR A 268 -3.23 -23.58 1.23
C THR A 268 -3.99 -23.17 -0.04
N PRO A 269 -4.02 -24.02 -1.09
CA PRO A 269 -4.80 -23.74 -2.28
C PRO A 269 -6.29 -23.52 -2.00
N PRO A 270 -6.96 -22.64 -2.78
CA PRO A 270 -8.40 -22.45 -2.70
C PRO A 270 -9.15 -23.77 -2.88
N GLN A 271 -10.20 -23.99 -2.09
CA GLN A 271 -10.99 -25.22 -2.17
C GLN A 271 -11.92 -25.19 -3.39
N ILE A 272 -11.87 -26.25 -4.20
CA ILE A 272 -12.80 -26.44 -5.32
C ILE A 272 -14.19 -26.78 -4.77
N GLY A 273 -15.22 -26.07 -5.25
CA GLY A 273 -16.62 -26.35 -4.91
C GLY A 273 -17.34 -25.12 -4.37
N PHE A 274 -17.80 -25.18 -3.12
CA PHE A 274 -18.55 -24.09 -2.51
C PHE A 274 -17.66 -22.85 -2.32
N PRO A 275 -18.09 -21.64 -2.73
CA PRO A 275 -17.22 -20.47 -2.65
C PRO A 275 -16.83 -20.20 -1.20
N VAL A 276 -15.53 -20.02 -0.97
CA VAL A 276 -14.94 -19.86 0.36
C VAL A 276 -15.37 -18.57 1.04
N GLU A 277 -15.85 -17.61 0.26
CA GLU A 277 -16.37 -16.30 0.68
C GLU A 277 -17.70 -16.40 1.43
N PHE A 278 -18.36 -17.57 1.38
CA PHE A 278 -19.61 -17.85 2.09
C PHE A 278 -19.44 -18.77 3.31
N LYS A 279 -18.20 -18.98 3.79
CA LYS A 279 -17.91 -19.73 5.03
C LYS A 279 -17.79 -18.84 6.26
#